data_AF-A0A0S7WDS3-F1
#
_entry.id   AF-A0A0S7WDS3-F1
#
_cell.length_a   1.000
_cell.length_b   1.000
_cell.length_c   1.000
_cell.angle_alpha   90.00
_cell.angle_beta   90.00
_cell.angle_gamma   90.00
#
_symmetry.space_group_name_H-M   'P 1'
#
loop_
_entity.id
_entity.type
_entity.pdbx_description
1 polymer ?
#
loop_
_entity_poly.entity_id
_entity_poly.type
_entity_poly.pdbx_seq_one_letter_code
_entity_poly.pdbx_strand_id
1 'polypeptide(L)' 'MRPQEAEAKYLDILRKMSPNQRLKIGAELYEVAYQIMRAAIEEESPGLSEEGLKAKIRERVGR' A
#
# COMPACT_ATOMS: atom_id res chain seq x y z
N MET A 1 -21.39 15.27 -1.90
CA MET A 1 -21.52 14.03 -2.69
C MET A 1 -21.92 12.95 -1.71
N ARG A 2 -23.07 12.29 -1.92
CA ARG A 2 -23.49 11.19 -1.04
C ARG A 2 -22.45 10.06 -1.18
N PRO A 3 -22.17 9.26 -0.13
CA PRO A 3 -21.17 8.20 -0.17
C PRO A 3 -21.30 7.28 -1.41
N GLN A 4 -22.54 6.97 -1.81
CA GLN A 4 -22.87 6.16 -2.99
C GLN A 4 -22.48 6.81 -4.33
N GLU A 5 -22.54 8.15 -4.43
CA GLU A 5 -22.17 8.88 -5.64
C GLU A 5 -20.65 8.95 -5.82
N ALA A 6 -19.91 9.01 -4.71
CA ALA A 6 -18.45 9.00 -4.73
C ALA A 6 -17.90 7.62 -5.12
N GLU A 7 -18.49 6.56 -4.56
CA GLU A 7 -18.17 5.17 -4.91
C GLU A 7 -18.47 4.88 -6.39
N ALA A 8 -19.63 5.32 -6.90
CA ALA A 8 -19.98 5.15 -8.31
C ALA A 8 -18.98 5.84 -9.26
N LYS A 9 -18.57 7.09 -8.95
CA LYS A 9 -17.54 7.79 -9.73
C LYS A 9 -16.18 7.11 -9.65
N TYR A 10 -15.80 6.60 -8.49
CA TYR A 10 -14.55 5.87 -8.31
C TYR A 10 -14.54 4.58 -9.16
N LEU A 11 -15.62 3.80 -9.14
CA LEU A 11 -15.75 2.61 -9.97
C LEU A 11 -15.76 2.94 -11.47
N ASP A 12 -16.38 4.04 -11.88
CA ASP A 12 -16.36 4.50 -13.28
C ASP A 12 -14.94 4.84 -13.76
N ILE A 13 -14.16 5.54 -12.92
CA ILE A 13 -12.74 5.81 -13.19
C ILE A 13 -11.94 4.51 -13.33
N LEU A 14 -12.13 3.56 -12.40
CA LEU A 14 -11.44 2.27 -12.43
C LEU A 14 -11.82 1.39 -13.63
N ARG A 15 -13.04 1.53 -14.16
CA ARG A 15 -13.50 0.81 -15.37
C ARG A 15 -12.89 1.37 -16.65
N LYS A 16 -12.57 2.67 -16.67
CA LYS A 16 -11.91 3.34 -17.79
C LYS A 16 -10.40 3.05 -17.86
N MET A 17 -9.82 2.48 -16.81
CA MET A 17 -8.41 2.11 -16.75
C MET A 17 -8.15 0.71 -17.29
N SER A 18 -7.06 0.56 -18.02
CA SER A 18 -6.56 -0.77 -18.43
C SER A 18 -6.07 -1.57 -17.22
N PRO A 19 -6.04 -2.92 -17.30
CA PRO A 19 -5.46 -3.75 -16.24
C PRO A 19 -4.05 -3.31 -15.84
N ASN A 20 -3.18 -2.97 -16.81
CA ASN A 20 -1.81 -2.52 -16.54
C ASN A 20 -1.76 -1.18 -15.80
N GLN A 21 -2.66 -0.23 -16.11
CA GLN A 21 -2.75 1.03 -15.38
C GLN A 21 -3.14 0.80 -13.92
N ARG A 22 -4.11 -0.08 -13.67
CA ARG A 22 -4.54 -0.42 -12.31
C ARG A 22 -3.43 -1.12 -11.52
N LEU A 23 -2.71 -2.04 -12.15
CA LEU A 23 -1.55 -2.71 -11.53
C LEU A 23 -0.44 -1.72 -11.20
N LYS A 24 -0.13 -0.79 -12.11
CA LYS A 24 0.87 0.26 -11.87
C LYS A 24 0.52 1.11 -10.65
N ILE A 25 -0.73 1.59 -10.58
CA ILE A 25 -1.20 2.38 -9.43
C ILE A 25 -1.15 1.56 -8.14
N GLY A 26 -1.57 0.29 -8.20
CA GLY A 26 -1.47 -0.61 -7.05
C GLY A 26 -0.03 -0.80 -6.56
N ALA A 27 0.93 -0.94 -7.48
CA ALA A 27 2.35 -1.05 -7.14
C ALA A 27 2.91 0.24 -6.54
N GLU A 28 2.55 1.41 -7.08
CA GLU A 28 2.96 2.71 -6.55
C GLU A 28 2.39 2.93 -5.12
N LEU A 29 1.12 2.60 -4.90
CA LEU A 29 0.50 2.67 -3.58
C LEU A 29 1.14 1.70 -2.59
N TYR A 30 1.46 0.48 -3.04
CA TYR A 30 2.15 -0.51 -2.23
C TYR A 30 3.54 -0.03 -1.82
N GLU A 31 4.31 0.56 -2.73
CA GLU A 31 5.64 1.10 -2.45
C GLU A 31 5.57 2.18 -1.36
N VAL A 32 4.62 3.13 -1.48
CA VAL A 32 4.42 4.17 -0.45
C VAL A 32 4.05 3.55 0.90
N ALA A 33 3.09 2.62 0.92
CA ALA A 33 2.70 1.93 2.14
C ALA A 33 3.87 1.16 2.77
N TYR A 34 4.69 0.50 1.95
CA TYR A 34 5.89 -0.21 2.38
C TYR A 34 6.89 0.72 3.05
N GLN A 35 7.19 1.88 2.47
CA GLN A 35 8.12 2.85 3.06
C GLN A 35 7.60 3.40 4.39
N ILE A 36 6.28 3.65 4.50
CA ILE A 36 5.66 4.09 5.76
C ILE A 36 5.80 3.00 6.84
N MET A 37 5.50 1.74 6.51
CA MET A 37 5.65 0.62 7.46
C MET A 37 7.10 0.45 7.90
N ARG A 38 8.04 0.53 6.95
CA ARG A 38 9.47 0.46 7.22
C ARG A 38 9.91 1.55 8.20
N ALA A 39 9.57 2.81 7.93
CA ALA A 39 9.95 3.92 8.79
C ALA A 39 9.39 3.75 10.21
N ALA A 40 8.12 3.32 10.34
CA ALA A 40 7.52 3.05 11.64
C ALA A 40 8.24 1.91 12.40
N ILE A 41 8.64 0.85 11.71
CA ILE A 41 9.38 -0.27 12.33
C ILE A 41 10.80 0.17 12.73
N GLU A 42 11.48 0.97 11.92
CA GLU A 42 12.80 1.52 12.25
C GLU A 42 12.74 2.44 13.47
N GLU A 43 11.65 3.20 13.63
CA GLU A 43 11.40 4.03 14.82
C GLU A 43 11.07 3.17 16.06
N GLU A 44 10.20 2.17 15.92
CA GLU A 44 9.81 1.25 17.01
C GLU A 44 10.97 0.32 17.45
N SER A 45 11.90 0.01 16.54
CA SER A 45 12.96 -0.98 16.74
C SER A 45 14.25 -0.58 16.00
N PRO A 46 14.98 0.42 16.51
CA PRO A 46 16.19 0.92 15.87
C PRO A 46 17.29 -0.16 15.82
N GLY A 47 18.02 -0.20 14.70
CA GLY A 47 19.17 -1.10 14.52
C GLY A 47 18.83 -2.52 14.10
N LEU A 48 17.59 -2.80 13.67
CA LEU A 48 17.24 -4.07 13.03
C LEU A 48 18.09 -4.32 11.77
N SER A 49 18.46 -5.58 11.55
CA SER A 49 19.02 -5.98 10.26
C SER A 49 17.95 -5.89 9.16
N GLU A 50 18.38 -5.83 7.91
CA GLU A 50 17.48 -5.83 6.75
C GLU A 50 16.56 -7.08 6.74
N GLU A 51 17.04 -8.25 7.15
CA GLU A 51 16.19 -9.44 7.30
C GLU A 51 15.16 -9.28 8.43
N GLY A 52 15.56 -8.68 9.55
CA GLY A 52 14.69 -8.40 10.69
C GLY A 52 13.57 -7.42 10.32
N LEU A 53 13.92 -6.38 9.56
CA LEU A 53 12.96 -5.41 9.04
C LEU A 53 11.95 -6.09 8.10
N LYS A 54 12.43 -6.92 7.16
CA LYS A 54 11.57 -7.70 6.25
C LYS A 54 10.67 -8.70 6.99
N ALA A 55 11.14 -9.29 8.08
CA ALA A 55 10.32 -10.18 8.91
C ALA A 55 9.19 -9.39 9.60
N LYS A 56 9.49 -8.23 10.17
CA LYS A 56 8.51 -7.36 10.82
C LYS A 56 7.48 -6.78 9.84
N ILE A 57 7.90 -6.41 8.64
CA ILE A 57 6.97 -5.97 7.59
C ILE A 57 6.02 -7.11 7.20
N ARG A 58 6.54 -8.35 7.04
CA ARG A 58 5.70 -9.53 6.75
C ARG A 58 4.66 -9.80 7.84
N GLU A 59 5.08 -9.73 9.10
CA GLU A 59 4.19 -9.83 10.27
C GLU A 59 3.06 -8.80 10.21
N ARG A 60 3.37 -7.54 9.88
CA ARG A 60 2.40 -6.42 9.82
C ARG A 60 1.41 -6.54 8.66
N VAL A 61 1.85 -7.10 7.53
CA VAL A 61 1.01 -7.31 6.33
C VAL A 61 0.18 -8.61 6.43
N GLY A 62 0.46 -9.47 7.42
CA GLY A 62 -0.26 -10.73 7.63
C GLY A 62 0.07 -11.79 6.56
N ARG A 63 1.32 -11.83 6.07
CA ARG A 63 1.82 -12.80 5.08
C ARG A 63 2.94 -13.66 5.61
#